data_AF-R7Q7E4-F1
#
_entry.id   AF-R7Q7E4-F1
#
_cell.length_a   1.000
_cell.length_b   1.000
_cell.length_c   1.000
_cell.angle_alpha   90.00
_cell.angle_beta   90.00
_cell.angle_gamma   90.00
#
_symmetry.space_group_name_H-M   'P 1'
#
loop_
_entity.id
_entity.type
_entity.pdbx_description
1 polymer ?
#
loop_
_entity_poly.entity_id
_entity_poly.type
_entity_poly.pdbx_seq_one_letter_code
_entity_poly.pdbx_strand_id
1 'polypeptide(L)'
;MILLAQSPPLAFTKTEPTVRLNRPLTHSFIEKALPTNFTQTSSLTQSQGFGKNRATAMAKSKNHTAHNQSYKNHRNGIKRPKKQQFASRKGMDLKFLKNQKHALRGTIQARLKANREAES
;
A
#
# COMPACT_ATOMS: atom_id res chain seq x y z
N MET A 1 -27.76 -44.53 31.31
CA MET A 1 -28.44 -43.54 30.45
C MET A 1 -27.76 -42.19 30.65
N ILE A 2 -26.73 -41.91 29.85
CA ILE A 2 -26.01 -40.63 29.88
C ILE A 2 -26.41 -39.92 28.58
N LEU A 3 -27.24 -38.88 28.71
CA LEU A 3 -27.70 -38.05 27.60
C LEU A 3 -26.52 -37.19 27.11
N LEU A 4 -25.97 -37.55 25.95
CA LEU A 4 -25.00 -36.77 25.21
C LEU A 4 -25.73 -35.57 24.58
N ALA A 5 -25.67 -34.41 25.24
CA ALA A 5 -26.19 -33.17 24.67
C ALA A 5 -25.30 -32.75 23.49
N GLN A 6 -25.85 -32.92 22.28
CA GLN A 6 -25.22 -32.53 21.02
C GLN A 6 -25.38 -31.02 20.84
N SER A 7 -24.30 -30.28 21.07
CA SER A 7 -24.22 -28.83 20.82
C SER A 7 -24.39 -28.54 19.32
N PRO A 8 -25.27 -27.61 18.91
CA PRO A 8 -25.39 -27.21 17.50
C PRO A 8 -24.19 -26.35 17.06
N PRO A 9 -23.72 -26.48 15.80
CA PRO A 9 -22.64 -25.64 15.28
C PRO A 9 -23.12 -24.20 15.08
N LEU A 10 -22.33 -23.25 15.57
CA LEU A 10 -22.56 -21.81 15.38
C LEU A 10 -22.59 -21.48 13.87
N ALA A 11 -23.74 -21.01 13.40
CA ALA A 11 -23.95 -20.58 12.03
C ALA A 11 -23.04 -19.39 11.68
N PHE A 12 -22.17 -19.59 10.70
CA PHE A 12 -21.28 -18.57 10.14
C PHE A 12 -22.12 -17.62 9.27
N THR A 13 -22.56 -16.49 9.80
CA THR A 13 -23.26 -15.47 9.00
C THR A 13 -22.25 -14.73 8.13
N LYS A 14 -22.24 -15.04 6.84
CA LYS A 14 -21.49 -14.32 5.81
C LYS A 14 -22.08 -12.92 5.65
N THR A 15 -21.44 -11.89 6.19
CA THR A 15 -21.75 -10.50 5.88
C THR A 15 -21.21 -10.17 4.49
N GLU A 16 -22.10 -10.04 3.51
CA GLU A 16 -21.81 -9.56 2.15
C GLU A 16 -21.53 -8.04 2.17
N PRO A 17 -20.37 -7.53 1.70
CA PRO A 17 -20.19 -6.10 1.46
C PRO A 17 -20.79 -5.71 0.11
N THR A 18 -22.05 -5.30 0.09
CA THR A 18 -22.67 -4.70 -1.10
C THR A 18 -22.55 -3.18 -1.04
N VAL A 19 -21.49 -2.61 -1.62
CA VAL A 19 -21.52 -1.23 -2.15
C VAL A 19 -21.15 -1.30 -3.62
N ARG A 20 -22.15 -1.08 -4.47
CA ARG A 20 -22.04 -1.17 -5.92
C ARG A 20 -21.13 -0.06 -6.46
N LEU A 21 -20.04 -0.45 -7.10
CA LEU A 21 -19.24 0.40 -7.97
C LEU A 21 -20.04 0.68 -9.25
N ASN A 22 -20.67 1.85 -9.32
CA ASN A 22 -21.11 2.43 -10.58
C ASN A 22 -20.08 3.47 -11.02
N ARG A 23 -19.08 3.05 -11.81
CA ARG A 23 -18.36 3.97 -12.69
C ARG A 23 -18.34 3.36 -14.09
N PRO A 24 -19.07 3.94 -15.06
CA PRO A 24 -19.13 3.37 -16.40
C PRO A 24 -17.78 3.50 -17.11
N LEU A 25 -17.40 2.41 -17.77
CA LEU A 25 -16.34 2.34 -18.75
C LEU A 25 -16.81 3.05 -20.03
N THR A 26 -16.13 4.12 -20.43
CA THR A 26 -16.13 4.56 -21.84
C THR A 26 -14.70 4.71 -22.30
N HIS A 27 -14.39 3.89 -23.29
CA HIS A 27 -13.14 3.79 -24.00
C HIS A 27 -13.17 4.70 -25.22
N SER A 28 -12.25 5.66 -25.30
CA SER A 28 -11.81 6.36 -26.53
C SER A 28 -10.87 7.48 -26.08
N PHE A 29 -9.75 7.82 -26.69
CA PHE A 29 -8.96 7.37 -27.81
C PHE A 29 -7.78 8.37 -27.77
N ILE A 30 -6.54 7.94 -28.03
CA ILE A 30 -5.39 8.85 -28.02
C ILE A 30 -5.50 9.73 -29.27
N GLU A 31 -5.60 11.04 -29.10
CA GLU A 31 -5.19 12.00 -30.13
C GLU A 31 -4.29 13.09 -29.54
N LYS A 32 -3.11 13.17 -30.15
CA LYS A 32 -2.11 14.21 -30.00
C LYS A 32 -2.59 15.44 -30.78
N ALA A 33 -2.66 16.61 -30.16
CA ALA A 33 -2.37 17.90 -30.81
C ALA A 33 -2.50 19.07 -29.81
N LEU A 34 -1.45 19.89 -29.74
CA LEU A 34 -1.52 21.34 -29.50
C LEU A 34 -1.08 22.01 -30.83
N PRO A 35 -1.24 23.33 -31.03
CA PRO A 35 -2.31 24.26 -30.63
C PRO A 35 -2.80 25.10 -31.84
N THR A 36 -4.04 25.62 -31.84
CA THR A 36 -4.44 26.69 -32.77
C THR A 36 -5.40 27.67 -32.11
N ASN A 37 -5.03 28.96 -32.18
CA ASN A 37 -5.72 30.10 -31.60
C ASN A 37 -7.05 30.38 -32.30
N PHE A 38 -8.11 30.68 -31.54
CA PHE A 38 -9.20 31.52 -32.04
C PHE A 38 -9.80 32.39 -30.93
N THR A 39 -9.96 33.67 -31.26
CA THR A 39 -10.24 34.80 -30.38
C THR A 39 -11.74 35.07 -30.18
N GLN A 40 -12.10 35.29 -28.90
CA GLN A 40 -13.06 36.25 -28.31
C GLN A 40 -14.55 36.28 -28.73
N THR A 41 -15.46 36.10 -27.76
CA THR A 41 -16.55 37.05 -27.46
C THR A 41 -16.94 37.03 -25.98
N SER A 42 -17.39 38.21 -25.55
CA SER A 42 -17.59 38.73 -24.20
C SER A 42 -18.89 38.29 -23.52
N SER A 43 -18.83 37.95 -22.22
CA SER A 43 -19.87 38.38 -21.28
C SER A 43 -19.27 38.59 -19.88
N LEU A 44 -19.52 39.80 -19.40
CA LEU A 44 -19.08 40.39 -18.15
C LEU A 44 -19.87 39.79 -16.98
N THR A 45 -19.24 38.96 -16.15
CA THR A 45 -19.73 38.71 -14.78
C THR A 45 -18.78 39.34 -13.79
N GLN A 46 -19.21 40.52 -13.32
CA GLN A 46 -18.53 41.38 -12.38
C GLN A 46 -18.68 40.80 -10.96
N SER A 47 -17.81 39.86 -10.56
CA SER A 47 -17.69 39.48 -9.15
C SER A 47 -16.67 40.39 -8.48
N GLN A 48 -17.21 41.29 -7.68
CA GLN A 48 -16.54 42.27 -6.85
C GLN A 48 -15.38 41.66 -6.02
N GLY A 49 -14.16 42.14 -6.27
CA GLY A 49 -13.21 42.44 -5.20
C GLY A 49 -12.23 41.36 -4.73
N PHE A 50 -11.28 40.92 -5.57
CA PHE A 50 -9.96 40.53 -5.04
C PHE A 50 -9.20 41.81 -4.67
N GLY A 51 -9.46 42.28 -3.45
CA GLY A 51 -8.91 43.52 -2.91
C GLY A 51 -7.38 43.51 -2.87
N LYS A 52 -6.80 44.36 -3.72
CA LYS A 52 -5.53 45.07 -3.55
C LYS A 52 -4.33 44.18 -3.25
N ASN A 53 -3.56 43.93 -4.32
CA ASN A 53 -2.12 43.70 -4.30
C ASN A 53 -1.44 44.77 -3.43
N ARG A 54 -1.34 44.52 -2.12
CA ARG A 54 -0.32 45.19 -1.33
C ARG A 54 0.98 44.54 -1.76
N ALA A 55 1.86 45.32 -2.37
CA ALA A 55 3.29 45.07 -2.32
C ALA A 55 3.74 45.12 -0.85
N THR A 56 3.26 44.19 -0.03
CA THR A 56 3.93 43.84 1.20
C THR A 56 5.22 43.20 0.72
N ALA A 57 6.32 43.94 0.77
CA ALA A 57 7.65 43.37 0.79
C ALA A 57 7.55 42.04 1.54
N MET A 58 7.86 40.92 0.87
CA MET A 58 7.76 39.59 1.47
C MET A 58 8.49 39.64 2.81
N ALA A 59 7.74 39.81 3.89
CA ALA A 59 8.31 39.89 5.22
C ALA A 59 8.94 38.52 5.44
N LYS A 60 10.23 38.49 5.77
CA LYS A 60 11.00 37.25 5.85
C LYS A 60 10.25 36.24 6.72
N SER A 61 9.77 35.17 6.10
CA SER A 61 9.15 34.05 6.80
C SER A 61 10.21 33.25 7.55
N LYS A 62 9.81 32.48 8.57
CA LYS A 62 10.73 31.54 9.22
C LYS A 62 11.06 30.41 8.25
N ASN A 63 12.34 30.30 7.87
CA ASN A 63 12.80 29.33 6.87
C ASN A 63 12.77 27.86 7.34
N HIS A 64 12.75 27.61 8.66
CA HIS A 64 12.79 26.24 9.19
C HIS A 64 12.12 26.13 10.57
N THR A 65 11.31 25.10 10.79
CA THR A 65 10.74 24.75 12.09
C THR A 65 10.52 23.24 12.24
N ALA A 66 10.93 22.69 13.39
CA ALA A 66 10.68 21.30 13.78
C ALA A 66 9.62 21.18 14.91
N HIS A 67 8.98 22.29 15.30
CA HIS A 67 8.18 22.39 16.52
C HIS A 67 7.05 21.35 16.63
N ASN A 68 6.30 21.15 15.54
CA ASN A 68 5.18 20.20 15.51
C ASN A 68 5.54 18.82 14.93
N GLN A 69 6.83 18.55 14.68
CA GLN A 69 7.25 17.28 14.07
C GLN A 69 7.10 16.12 15.07
N SER A 70 7.56 16.32 16.31
CA SER A 70 7.44 15.32 17.37
C SER A 70 5.98 14.97 17.65
N TYR A 71 5.09 15.96 17.77
CA TYR A 71 3.67 15.71 18.02
C TYR A 71 3.01 14.92 16.87
N LYS A 72 3.29 15.28 15.61
CA LYS A 72 2.79 14.53 14.43
C LYS A 72 3.32 13.09 14.39
N ASN A 73 4.61 12.88 14.67
CA ASN A 73 5.22 11.55 14.68
C ASN A 73 4.62 10.64 15.76
N HIS A 74 4.20 11.20 16.89
CA HIS A 74 3.65 10.43 18.01
C HIS A 74 2.13 10.28 18.01
N ARG A 75 1.37 11.05 17.19
CA ARG A 75 -0.10 10.89 17.10
C ARG A 75 -0.55 9.45 16.86
N ASN A 76 0.18 8.70 16.02
CA ASN A 76 -0.11 7.29 15.72
C ASN A 76 0.92 6.33 16.36
N GLY A 77 1.84 6.89 17.16
CA GLY A 77 3.02 6.23 17.71
C GLY A 77 4.08 5.89 16.66
N ILE A 78 5.35 5.88 17.08
CA ILE A 78 6.47 5.42 16.25
C ILE A 78 6.41 3.89 16.13
N LYS A 79 6.10 3.40 14.92
CA LYS A 79 6.02 1.96 14.66
C LYS A 79 7.43 1.37 14.52
N ARG A 80 7.69 0.29 15.26
CA ARG A 80 8.94 -0.47 15.15
C ARG A 80 8.89 -1.39 13.91
N PRO A 81 10.04 -1.70 13.27
CA PRO A 81 10.09 -2.70 12.23
C PRO A 81 9.62 -4.05 12.78
N LYS A 82 8.85 -4.80 11.96
CA LYS A 82 8.32 -6.10 12.35
C LYS A 82 9.45 -7.12 12.43
N LYS A 83 9.53 -7.87 13.54
CA LYS A 83 10.42 -9.03 13.66
C LYS A 83 9.79 -10.21 12.89
N GLN A 84 10.42 -10.62 11.80
CA GLN A 84 10.06 -11.84 11.07
C GLN A 84 10.88 -13.02 11.63
N GLN A 85 10.34 -14.24 11.57
CA GLN A 85 11.08 -15.44 11.97
C GLN A 85 12.35 -15.64 11.13
N PHE A 86 12.28 -15.29 9.84
CA PHE A 86 13.39 -15.38 8.91
C PHE A 86 13.68 -14.01 8.31
N ALA A 87 14.92 -13.54 8.48
CA ALA A 87 15.40 -12.31 7.86
C ALA A 87 15.77 -12.52 6.38
N SER A 88 15.89 -11.43 5.62
CA SER A 88 16.37 -11.49 4.25
C SER A 88 17.84 -11.95 4.21
N ARG A 89 18.19 -12.73 3.18
CA ARG A 89 19.54 -13.28 3.01
C ARG A 89 20.46 -12.38 2.19
N LYS A 90 20.02 -11.15 1.88
CA LYS A 90 20.71 -10.19 1.03
C LYS A 90 21.91 -9.61 1.79
N GLY A 91 23.09 -9.60 1.15
CA GLY A 91 24.33 -9.10 1.76
C GLY A 91 25.12 -10.13 2.56
N MET A 92 24.64 -11.38 2.67
CA MET A 92 25.45 -12.48 3.18
C MET A 92 26.46 -12.97 2.14
N ASP A 93 27.55 -13.57 2.60
CA ASP A 93 28.61 -14.10 1.74
C ASP A 93 28.06 -15.10 0.69
N LEU A 94 28.40 -14.85 -0.57
CA LEU A 94 27.98 -15.67 -1.69
C LEU A 94 28.48 -17.11 -1.60
N LYS A 95 29.68 -17.35 -1.03
CA LYS A 95 30.22 -18.71 -0.88
C LYS A 95 29.39 -19.50 0.13
N PHE A 96 29.08 -18.89 1.27
CA PHE A 96 28.15 -19.47 2.25
C PHE A 96 26.76 -19.73 1.65
N LEU A 97 26.19 -18.77 0.93
CA LEU A 97 24.85 -18.90 0.32
C LEU A 97 24.79 -20.05 -0.71
N LYS A 98 25.82 -20.20 -1.53
CA LYS A 98 25.93 -21.31 -2.49
C LYS A 98 25.98 -22.66 -1.76
N ASN A 99 26.83 -22.78 -0.74
CA ASN A 99 26.93 -24.02 0.04
C ASN A 99 25.59 -24.38 0.70
N GLN A 100 24.94 -23.43 1.37
CA GLN A 100 23.65 -23.66 2.03
C GLN A 100 22.56 -24.11 1.03
N LYS A 101 22.55 -23.54 -0.18
CA LYS A 101 21.64 -23.97 -1.26
C LYS A 101 21.84 -25.44 -1.62
N HIS A 102 23.09 -25.88 -1.79
CA HIS A 102 23.40 -27.27 -2.13
C HIS A 102 23.06 -28.22 -0.98
N ALA A 103 23.41 -27.87 0.26
CA ALA A 103 23.09 -28.67 1.45
C ALA A 103 21.57 -28.88 1.60
N LEU A 104 20.79 -27.79 1.56
CA LEU A 104 19.33 -27.86 1.67
C LEU A 104 18.72 -28.70 0.54
N ARG A 105 19.21 -28.57 -0.70
CA ARG A 105 18.74 -29.39 -1.82
C ARG A 105 18.98 -30.87 -1.56
N GLY A 106 20.16 -31.25 -1.04
CA GLY A 106 20.45 -32.63 -0.67
C GLY A 106 19.50 -33.19 0.39
N THR A 107 19.28 -32.44 1.47
CA THR A 107 18.35 -32.82 2.56
C THR A 107 16.92 -32.99 2.06
N ILE A 108 16.44 -32.07 1.21
CA ILE A 108 15.09 -32.14 0.63
C ILE A 108 14.94 -33.40 -0.22
N GLN A 109 15.91 -33.70 -1.09
CA GLN A 109 15.85 -34.88 -1.96
C GLN A 109 15.88 -36.19 -1.17
N ALA A 110 16.74 -36.29 -0.16
CA ALA A 110 16.80 -37.46 0.72
C ALA A 110 15.46 -37.68 1.45
N ARG A 111 14.86 -36.60 1.96
CA ARG A 111 13.54 -36.65 2.61
C ARG A 111 12.45 -37.08 1.65
N LEU A 112 12.43 -36.53 0.43
CA LEU A 112 11.42 -36.89 -0.59
C LEU A 112 11.54 -38.36 -1.01
N LYS A 113 12.76 -38.88 -1.14
CA LYS A 113 13.00 -40.30 -1.43
C LYS A 113 12.47 -41.19 -0.30
N ALA A 114 12.81 -40.89 0.96
CA ALA A 114 12.34 -41.64 2.12
C ALA A 114 10.80 -41.65 2.23
N ASN A 115 10.15 -40.52 1.95
CA ASN A 115 8.69 -40.46 1.92
C ASN A 115 8.09 -41.35 0.83
N ARG A 116 8.68 -41.36 -0.37
CA ARG A 116 8.21 -42.21 -1.47
C ARG A 116 8.38 -43.70 -1.16
N GLU A 117 9.48 -44.07 -0.52
CA GLU A 117 9.73 -45.45 -0.06
C GLU A 117 8.80 -45.86 1.08
N ALA A 118 8.35 -44.93 1.92
CA ALA A 118 7.35 -45.22 2.96
C ALA A 118 5.92 -45.34 2.39
N GLU A 119 5.65 -44.77 1.22
CA GLU A 119 4.37 -44.84 0.53
C GLU A 119 4.24 -46.08 -0.38
N SER A 120 5.34 -46.75 -0.71
CA SER A 120 5.41 -47.99 -1.52
C SER A 120 5.46 -49.23 -0.65
#